data_AF-A0A9C6WHG5-F1
#
_entry.id   AF-A0A9C6WHG5-F1
#
_cell.length_a   1.000
_cell.length_b   1.000
_cell.length_c   1.000
_cell.angle_alpha   90.00
_cell.angle_beta   90.00
_cell.angle_gamma   90.00
#
_symmetry.space_group_name_H-M   'P 1'
#
loop_
_entity.id
_entity.type
_entity.pdbx_description
1 polymer ?
#
loop_
_entity_poly.entity_id
_entity_poly.type
_entity_poly.pdbx_seq_one_letter_code
_entity_poly.pdbx_strand_id
1 'polypeptide(L)'
;MVAHSKIFELPLCRMNCASVIHALPYQTCTEAYIWNIYRNHVASGKYYFPLLLLPLLMQCNKLNRKRVWSAVRNYLETSSVGAMINATNYYLVCIFRKLNGRFVWAFTPFISTFLGAQLIWLAPPKVVQFYCTGIVHSSLESILRQLNFGVVHSHLTRTLVFMLCSIIVLRGQQAHRYSDFWFINPKQLPQDYHNRSIEQRIKDGLLELRAYLGFGLGMDLFSAVVNRKMGKINLKSTRFLLSYMGIYKHF
;
A
#
# COMPACT_ATOMS: atom_id res chain seq x y z
N MET A 1 -1.92 15.55 -1.67
CA MET A 1 -2.96 16.09 -2.57
C MET A 1 -3.34 17.47 -2.06
N VAL A 2 -3.09 18.51 -2.86
CA VAL A 2 -3.39 19.91 -2.55
C VAL A 2 -4.90 20.14 -2.71
N ALA A 3 -5.52 20.70 -1.67
CA ALA A 3 -6.87 21.26 -1.55
C ALA A 3 -7.86 21.07 -2.73
N HIS A 4 -8.50 19.90 -2.81
CA HIS A 4 -9.74 19.72 -3.59
C HIS A 4 -10.94 20.47 -2.98
N SER A 5 -10.80 21.07 -1.79
CA SER A 5 -11.89 21.85 -1.15
C SER A 5 -12.33 23.05 -1.99
N LYS A 6 -11.39 23.70 -2.70
CA LYS A 6 -11.68 24.86 -3.56
C LYS A 6 -12.60 24.53 -4.74
N ILE A 7 -12.68 23.26 -5.15
CA ILE A 7 -13.57 22.84 -6.24
C ILE A 7 -15.05 23.00 -5.83
N PHE A 8 -15.35 23.07 -4.52
CA PHE A 8 -16.71 23.28 -4.04
C PHE A 8 -17.10 24.75 -3.88
N GLU A 9 -16.14 25.67 -4.03
CA GLU A 9 -16.37 27.12 -3.95
C GLU A 9 -16.80 27.68 -5.31
N LEU A 10 -17.57 28.78 -5.30
CA LEU A 10 -17.90 29.51 -6.53
C LEU A 10 -16.68 30.27 -7.05
N PRO A 11 -16.46 30.35 -8.37
CA PRO A 11 -17.25 29.75 -9.47
C PRO A 11 -16.84 28.30 -9.81
N LEU A 12 -15.80 27.78 -9.16
CA LEU A 12 -15.16 26.50 -9.50
C LEU A 12 -16.11 25.30 -9.42
N CYS A 13 -17.10 25.34 -8.52
CA CYS A 13 -18.09 24.28 -8.39
C CYS A 13 -18.94 24.07 -9.65
N ARG A 14 -19.01 25.03 -10.57
CA ARG A 14 -19.77 24.92 -11.82
C ARG A 14 -18.92 24.52 -13.04
N MET A 15 -17.60 24.56 -12.94
CA MET A 15 -16.69 24.20 -14.06
C MET A 15 -16.93 22.78 -14.53
N ASN A 16 -16.96 22.52 -15.84
CA ASN A 16 -17.19 21.21 -16.45
C ASN A 16 -16.30 20.09 -15.87
N CYS A 17 -16.84 18.86 -15.73
CA CYS A 17 -16.04 17.73 -15.24
C CYS A 17 -14.86 17.40 -16.14
N ALA A 18 -14.93 17.78 -17.42
CA ALA A 18 -13.82 17.68 -18.36
C ALA A 18 -12.56 18.45 -17.93
N SER A 19 -12.68 19.59 -17.23
CA SER A 19 -11.52 20.36 -16.79
C SER A 19 -10.98 19.93 -15.42
N VAL A 20 -11.72 19.10 -14.68
CA VAL A 20 -11.39 18.73 -13.30
C VAL A 20 -11.01 17.26 -13.16
N ILE A 21 -11.71 16.36 -13.86
CA ILE A 21 -11.66 14.91 -13.62
C ILE A 21 -11.11 14.16 -14.85
N HIS A 22 -11.38 14.64 -16.06
CA HIS A 22 -10.96 13.93 -17.26
C HIS A 22 -9.44 14.04 -17.43
N ALA A 23 -8.84 12.96 -17.90
CA ALA A 23 -7.38 12.90 -18.03
C ALA A 23 -6.88 13.63 -19.27
N LEU A 24 -7.69 13.66 -20.33
CA LEU A 24 -7.39 14.34 -21.59
C LEU A 24 -8.48 15.40 -21.89
N PRO A 25 -8.12 16.50 -22.57
CA PRO A 25 -9.10 17.49 -22.99
C PRO A 25 -10.08 16.88 -24.00
N TYR A 26 -11.30 17.42 -24.04
CA TYR A 26 -12.37 17.04 -24.97
C TYR A 26 -12.92 15.59 -24.88
N GLN A 27 -12.58 14.84 -23.83
CA GLN A 27 -13.19 13.53 -23.60
C GLN A 27 -14.63 13.64 -23.14
N THR A 28 -15.49 12.76 -23.64
CA THR A 28 -16.77 12.44 -23.00
C THR A 28 -16.54 11.73 -21.65
N CYS A 29 -17.55 11.74 -20.78
CA CYS A 29 -17.44 11.09 -19.47
C CYS A 29 -17.19 9.57 -19.59
N THR A 30 -17.74 8.93 -20.62
CA THR A 30 -17.57 7.49 -20.87
C THR A 30 -16.19 7.18 -21.44
N GLU A 31 -15.66 7.99 -22.36
CA GLU A 31 -14.28 7.85 -22.84
C GLU A 31 -13.28 8.07 -21.69
N ALA A 32 -13.51 9.08 -20.85
CA ALA A 32 -12.70 9.32 -19.67
C ALA A 32 -12.77 8.13 -18.69
N TYR A 33 -13.92 7.46 -18.55
CA TYR A 33 -14.06 6.25 -17.75
C TYR A 33 -13.23 5.09 -18.30
N ILE A 34 -13.35 4.77 -19.60
CA ILE A 34 -12.58 3.70 -20.25
C ILE A 34 -11.07 3.98 -20.16
N TRP A 35 -10.67 5.23 -20.40
CA TRP A 35 -9.28 5.63 -20.25
C TRP A 35 -8.79 5.50 -18.80
N ASN A 36 -9.62 5.90 -17.83
CA ASN A 36 -9.29 5.78 -16.42
C ASN A 36 -9.20 4.32 -15.96
N ILE A 37 -9.96 3.38 -16.54
CA ILE A 37 -9.75 1.95 -16.31
C ILE A 37 -8.30 1.59 -16.63
N TYR A 38 -7.86 1.86 -17.87
CA TYR A 38 -6.50 1.54 -18.31
C TYR A 38 -5.44 2.24 -17.45
N ARG A 39 -5.57 3.55 -17.28
CA ARG A 39 -4.62 4.36 -16.49
C ARG A 39 -4.53 3.89 -15.04
N ASN A 40 -5.68 3.57 -14.43
CA ASN A 40 -5.72 3.10 -13.05
C ASN A 40 -5.16 1.68 -12.91
N HIS A 41 -5.30 0.80 -13.90
CA HIS A 41 -4.62 -0.49 -13.91
C HIS A 41 -3.09 -0.32 -13.92
N VAL A 42 -2.56 0.56 -14.76
CA VAL A 42 -1.12 0.84 -14.81
C VAL A 42 -0.63 1.46 -13.51
N ALA A 43 -1.37 2.41 -12.94
CA ALA A 43 -1.02 3.06 -11.68
C ALA A 43 -1.09 2.10 -10.48
N SER A 44 -2.19 1.34 -10.37
CA SER A 44 -2.38 0.35 -9.31
C SER A 44 -1.35 -0.77 -9.42
N GLY A 45 -1.02 -1.20 -10.64
CA GLY A 45 0.04 -2.17 -10.87
C GLY A 45 1.38 -1.68 -10.30
N LYS A 46 1.81 -0.47 -10.65
CA LYS A 46 3.04 0.12 -10.10
C LYS A 46 3.02 0.20 -8.57
N TYR A 47 1.87 0.52 -7.98
CA TYR A 47 1.70 0.63 -6.53
C TYR A 47 1.80 -0.72 -5.81
N TYR A 48 1.14 -1.76 -6.32
CA TYR A 48 1.14 -3.10 -5.73
C TYR A 48 2.36 -3.94 -6.15
N PHE A 49 3.18 -3.47 -7.09
CA PHE A 49 4.32 -4.24 -7.60
C PHE A 49 5.36 -4.59 -6.52
N PRO A 50 5.75 -3.68 -5.60
CA PRO A 50 6.62 -4.03 -4.48
C PRO A 50 6.02 -5.11 -3.56
N LEU A 51 4.69 -5.12 -3.39
CA LEU A 51 3.97 -6.12 -2.59
C LEU A 51 3.99 -7.52 -3.25
N LEU A 52 4.08 -7.60 -4.57
CA LEU A 52 4.30 -8.87 -5.29
C LEU A 52 5.76 -9.31 -5.18
N LEU A 53 6.70 -8.38 -5.34
CA LEU A 53 8.14 -8.70 -5.36
C LEU A 53 8.64 -9.18 -4.01
N LEU A 54 8.20 -8.54 -2.92
CA LEU A 54 8.75 -8.76 -1.59
C LEU A 54 8.57 -10.21 -1.10
N PRO A 55 7.39 -10.84 -1.17
CA PRO A 55 7.21 -12.25 -0.79
C PRO A 55 7.99 -13.22 -1.69
N LEU A 56 8.10 -12.91 -2.99
CA LEU A 56 8.86 -13.74 -3.95
C LEU A 56 10.36 -13.69 -3.65
N LEU A 57 10.90 -12.50 -3.36
CA LEU A 57 12.27 -12.32 -2.90
C LEU A 57 12.50 -12.99 -1.54
N MET A 58 11.55 -12.85 -0.62
CA MET A 58 11.64 -13.44 0.72
C MET A 58 11.63 -14.97 0.72
N GLN A 59 11.10 -15.59 -0.33
CA GLN A 59 10.96 -17.03 -0.43
C GLN A 59 11.66 -17.61 -1.68
N CYS A 60 12.69 -16.94 -2.21
CA CYS A 60 13.42 -17.39 -3.41
C CYS A 60 13.80 -18.88 -3.36
N ASN A 61 14.30 -19.33 -2.21
CA ASN A 61 14.74 -20.72 -2.02
C ASN A 61 13.59 -21.74 -1.88
N LYS A 62 12.33 -21.27 -1.79
CA LYS A 62 11.11 -22.08 -1.64
C LYS A 62 10.09 -21.77 -2.75
N LEU A 63 10.54 -21.17 -3.85
CA LEU A 63 9.72 -20.82 -5.01
C LEU A 63 9.18 -22.11 -5.65
N ASN A 64 7.86 -22.24 -5.67
CA ASN A 64 7.16 -23.26 -6.43
C ASN A 64 6.32 -22.54 -7.49
N ARG A 65 6.30 -23.06 -8.72
CA ARG A 65 5.52 -22.51 -9.85
C ARG A 65 4.06 -22.21 -9.46
N LYS A 66 3.44 -23.08 -8.66
CA LYS A 66 2.06 -22.86 -8.16
C LYS A 66 1.95 -21.64 -7.23
N ARG A 67 2.93 -21.43 -6.35
CA ARG A 67 2.97 -20.28 -5.42
C ARG A 67 3.21 -18.97 -6.17
N VAL A 68 4.13 -18.97 -7.12
CA VAL A 68 4.41 -17.80 -7.97
C VAL A 68 3.15 -17.40 -8.74
N TRP A 69 2.49 -18.37 -9.36
CA TRP A 69 1.25 -18.09 -10.10
C TRP A 69 0.14 -17.56 -9.19
N SER A 70 -0.02 -18.14 -7.99
CA SER A 70 -0.98 -17.63 -7.01
C SER A 70 -0.69 -16.19 -6.58
N ALA A 71 0.58 -15.82 -6.42
CA ALA A 71 0.97 -14.46 -6.05
C ALA A 71 0.71 -13.47 -7.20
N VAL A 72 1.10 -13.84 -8.43
CA VAL A 72 0.85 -13.05 -9.64
C VAL A 72 -0.65 -12.86 -9.86
N ARG A 73 -1.44 -13.92 -9.72
CA ARG A 73 -2.91 -13.86 -9.85
C ARG A 73 -3.52 -12.90 -8.80
N ASN A 74 -3.14 -13.03 -7.54
CA ASN A 74 -3.64 -12.15 -6.48
C ASN A 74 -3.27 -10.68 -6.74
N TYR A 75 -2.07 -10.43 -7.24
CA TYR A 75 -1.63 -9.09 -7.65
C TYR A 75 -2.46 -8.53 -8.82
N LEU A 76 -2.69 -9.33 -9.86
CA LEU A 76 -3.49 -8.93 -11.01
C LEU A 76 -4.95 -8.64 -10.61
N GLU A 77 -5.54 -9.51 -9.80
CA GLU A 77 -6.91 -9.34 -9.28
C GLU A 77 -7.02 -8.09 -8.41
N THR A 78 -6.08 -7.86 -7.48
CA THR A 78 -6.05 -6.65 -6.64
C THR A 78 -5.90 -5.37 -7.44
N SER A 79 -4.96 -5.35 -8.39
CA SER A 79 -4.76 -4.20 -9.27
C SER A 79 -6.03 -3.91 -10.10
N SER A 80 -6.71 -4.97 -10.55
CA SER A 80 -7.93 -4.85 -11.35
C SER A 80 -9.11 -4.32 -10.55
N VAL A 81 -9.35 -4.87 -9.36
CA VAL A 81 -10.40 -4.40 -8.45
C VAL A 81 -10.16 -2.94 -8.09
N GLY A 82 -8.93 -2.57 -7.73
CA GLY A 82 -8.58 -1.18 -7.43
C GLY A 82 -8.78 -0.23 -8.60
N ALA A 83 -8.44 -0.67 -9.82
CA ALA A 83 -8.66 0.11 -11.03
C ALA A 83 -10.15 0.34 -11.31
N MET A 84 -10.98 -0.70 -11.18
CA MET A 84 -12.43 -0.63 -11.37
C MET A 84 -13.09 0.30 -10.34
N ILE A 85 -12.76 0.15 -9.06
CA ILE A 85 -13.30 1.00 -7.99
C ILE A 85 -12.98 2.47 -8.27
N ASN A 86 -11.73 2.79 -8.60
CA ASN A 86 -11.30 4.17 -8.86
C ASN A 86 -11.93 4.75 -10.14
N ALA A 87 -11.99 3.96 -11.23
CA ALA A 87 -12.62 4.41 -12.47
C ALA A 87 -14.13 4.67 -12.26
N THR A 88 -14.81 3.76 -11.56
CA THR A 88 -16.23 3.87 -11.24
C THR A 88 -16.51 5.08 -10.37
N ASN A 89 -15.66 5.34 -9.36
CA ASN A 89 -15.74 6.54 -8.54
C ASN A 89 -15.73 7.81 -9.41
N TYR A 90 -14.72 7.98 -10.28
CA TYR A 90 -14.65 9.15 -11.17
C TYR A 90 -15.85 9.28 -12.10
N TYR A 91 -16.37 8.17 -12.62
CA TYR A 91 -17.55 8.19 -13.47
C TYR A 91 -18.81 8.62 -12.69
N LEU A 92 -18.99 8.12 -11.47
CA LEU A 92 -20.06 8.54 -10.57
C LEU A 92 -19.97 10.02 -10.20
N VAL A 93 -18.75 10.56 -10.00
CA VAL A 93 -18.58 11.99 -9.80
C VAL A 93 -19.08 12.79 -10.99
N CYS A 94 -18.78 12.36 -12.23
CA CYS A 94 -19.30 13.01 -13.43
C CYS A 94 -20.83 12.95 -13.50
N ILE A 95 -21.44 11.80 -13.17
CA ILE A 95 -22.90 11.63 -13.10
C ILE A 95 -23.50 12.60 -12.06
N PHE A 96 -23.00 12.58 -10.83
CA PHE A 96 -23.52 13.45 -9.77
C PHE A 96 -23.35 14.93 -10.08
N ARG A 97 -22.24 15.32 -10.72
CA ARG A 97 -22.06 16.68 -11.21
C ARG A 97 -23.10 17.04 -12.27
N LYS A 98 -23.42 16.12 -13.18
CA LYS A 98 -24.43 16.35 -14.23
C LYS A 98 -25.83 16.48 -13.63
N LEU A 99 -26.16 15.64 -12.65
CA LEU A 99 -27.45 15.66 -11.95
C LEU A 99 -27.64 16.92 -11.08
N ASN A 100 -26.58 17.37 -10.40
CA ASN A 100 -26.65 18.55 -9.52
C ASN A 100 -26.36 19.88 -10.24
N GLY A 101 -25.89 19.86 -11.49
CA GLY A 101 -25.40 21.03 -12.23
C GLY A 101 -24.11 21.66 -11.67
N ARG A 102 -23.58 21.12 -10.55
CA ARG A 102 -22.37 21.58 -9.85
C ARG A 102 -21.72 20.44 -9.07
N PHE A 103 -20.47 20.62 -8.67
CA PHE A 103 -19.81 19.76 -7.69
C PHE A 103 -20.38 20.03 -6.29
N VAL A 104 -20.77 18.96 -5.60
CA VAL A 104 -21.36 19.03 -4.26
C VAL A 104 -20.53 18.14 -3.35
N TRP A 105 -20.12 18.69 -2.21
CA TRP A 105 -19.19 18.03 -1.29
C TRP A 105 -19.68 16.67 -0.77
N ALA A 106 -21.00 16.47 -0.58
CA ALA A 106 -21.52 15.16 -0.19
C ALA A 106 -21.41 14.12 -1.32
N PHE A 107 -21.71 14.52 -2.56
CA PHE A 107 -21.82 13.59 -3.69
C PHE A 107 -20.48 13.28 -4.37
N THR A 108 -19.56 14.24 -4.39
CA THR A 108 -18.31 14.17 -5.18
C THR A 108 -17.20 13.32 -4.51
N PRO A 109 -16.91 13.46 -3.20
CA PRO A 109 -15.99 12.55 -2.53
C PRO A 109 -16.67 11.41 -1.77
N PHE A 110 -17.83 11.61 -1.11
CA PHE A 110 -18.38 10.57 -0.22
C PHE A 110 -19.23 9.57 -0.97
N ILE A 111 -20.34 10.00 -1.58
CA ILE A 111 -21.31 9.06 -2.15
C ILE A 111 -20.71 8.32 -3.35
N SER A 112 -19.97 9.00 -4.23
CA SER A 112 -19.30 8.33 -5.36
C SER A 112 -18.27 7.29 -4.92
N THR A 113 -17.51 7.58 -3.87
CA THR A 113 -16.53 6.64 -3.32
C THR A 113 -17.24 5.48 -2.62
N PHE A 114 -18.29 5.75 -1.84
CA PHE A 114 -19.08 4.72 -1.17
C PHE A 114 -19.70 3.74 -2.17
N LEU A 115 -20.31 4.25 -3.24
CA LEU A 115 -20.90 3.43 -4.30
C LEU A 115 -19.84 2.68 -5.11
N GLY A 116 -18.74 3.34 -5.49
CA GLY A 116 -17.62 2.69 -6.18
C GLY A 116 -17.00 1.58 -5.34
N ALA A 117 -16.89 1.77 -4.02
CA ALA A 117 -16.35 0.78 -3.09
C ALA A 117 -17.23 -0.47 -2.98
N GLN A 118 -18.51 -0.43 -3.35
CA GLN A 118 -19.36 -1.64 -3.33
C GLN A 118 -18.88 -2.71 -4.30
N LEU A 119 -18.08 -2.35 -5.32
CA LEU A 119 -17.45 -3.35 -6.20
C LEU A 119 -16.50 -4.30 -5.45
N ILE A 120 -16.05 -3.92 -4.25
CA ILE A 120 -15.18 -4.76 -3.43
C ILE A 120 -15.85 -6.06 -2.99
N TRP A 121 -17.18 -6.10 -2.89
CA TRP A 121 -17.94 -7.30 -2.54
C TRP A 121 -17.81 -8.42 -3.57
N LEU A 122 -17.44 -8.08 -4.81
CA LEU A 122 -17.20 -9.05 -5.88
C LEU A 122 -15.80 -9.68 -5.81
N ALA A 123 -14.91 -9.15 -4.96
CA ALA A 123 -13.54 -9.59 -4.88
C ALA A 123 -13.37 -10.73 -3.85
N PRO A 124 -12.47 -11.70 -4.10
CA PRO A 124 -12.12 -12.72 -3.11
C PRO A 124 -11.55 -12.10 -1.82
N PRO A 125 -11.74 -12.73 -0.64
CA PRO A 125 -11.30 -12.16 0.65
C PRO A 125 -9.82 -11.76 0.69
N LYS A 126 -8.94 -12.55 0.05
CA LYS A 126 -7.51 -12.24 -0.05
C LYS A 126 -7.24 -10.95 -0.84
N VAL A 127 -7.98 -10.73 -1.92
CA VAL A 127 -7.87 -9.52 -2.75
C VAL A 127 -8.37 -8.31 -1.98
N VAL A 128 -9.49 -8.45 -1.27
CA VAL A 128 -10.05 -7.42 -0.39
C VAL A 128 -9.03 -7.00 0.67
N GLN A 129 -8.40 -7.97 1.34
CA GLN A 129 -7.40 -7.69 2.35
C GLN A 129 -6.20 -6.92 1.78
N PHE A 130 -5.66 -7.36 0.65
CA PHE A 130 -4.54 -6.67 -0.02
C PHE A 130 -4.90 -5.24 -0.43
N TYR A 131 -6.10 -5.04 -1.00
CA TYR A 131 -6.60 -3.73 -1.39
C TYR A 131 -6.77 -2.81 -0.17
N CYS A 132 -7.42 -3.28 0.89
CA CYS A 132 -7.65 -2.52 2.12
C CYS A 132 -6.33 -2.08 2.77
N THR A 133 -5.35 -2.97 2.87
CA THR A 133 -4.02 -2.62 3.40
C THR A 133 -3.36 -1.50 2.59
N GLY A 134 -3.42 -1.59 1.26
CA GLY A 134 -2.90 -0.53 0.37
C GLY A 134 -3.60 0.80 0.56
N ILE A 135 -4.93 0.81 0.56
CA ILE A 135 -5.72 2.04 0.72
C ILE A 135 -5.52 2.68 2.10
N VAL A 136 -5.46 1.89 3.18
CA VAL A 136 -5.21 2.41 4.53
C VAL A 136 -3.84 3.09 4.58
N HIS A 137 -2.79 2.45 4.06
CA HIS A 137 -1.46 3.04 4.03
C HIS A 137 -1.41 4.32 3.19
N SER A 138 -2.04 4.33 2.02
CA SER A 138 -2.12 5.52 1.16
C SER A 138 -2.90 6.65 1.81
N SER A 139 -3.98 6.32 2.53
CA SER A 139 -4.81 7.30 3.25
C SER A 139 -4.06 7.91 4.42
N LEU A 140 -3.40 7.08 5.25
CA LEU A 140 -2.56 7.55 6.35
C LEU A 140 -1.43 8.46 5.83
N GLU A 141 -0.74 8.06 4.77
CA GLU A 141 0.30 8.89 4.15
C GLU A 141 -0.28 10.22 3.65
N SER A 142 -1.46 10.20 3.03
CA SER A 142 -2.12 11.41 2.53
C SER A 142 -2.53 12.36 3.65
N ILE A 143 -3.09 11.83 4.75
CA ILE A 143 -3.47 12.60 5.94
C ILE A 143 -2.23 13.22 6.59
N LEU A 144 -1.16 12.43 6.77
CA LEU A 144 0.10 12.93 7.34
C LEU A 144 0.68 14.07 6.50
N ARG A 145 0.67 13.94 5.17
CA ARG A 145 1.12 15.00 4.26
C ARG A 145 0.22 16.23 4.27
N GLN A 146 -1.10 16.07 4.44
CA GLN A 146 -2.06 17.17 4.46
C GLN A 146 -2.04 17.97 5.77
N LEU A 147 -1.90 17.29 6.91
CA LEU A 147 -1.89 17.94 8.22
C LEU A 147 -0.60 18.70 8.50
N ASN A 148 0.37 18.69 7.56
CA ASN A 148 1.64 19.39 7.65
C ASN A 148 2.36 19.18 9.00
N PHE A 149 2.11 18.04 9.65
CA PHE A 149 2.74 17.75 10.93
C PHE A 149 4.26 17.83 10.75
N GLY A 150 4.93 18.64 11.56
CA GLY A 150 6.40 18.77 11.53
C GLY A 150 7.13 17.42 11.68
N VAL A 151 6.42 16.44 12.27
CA VAL A 151 6.72 15.01 12.34
C VAL A 151 7.04 14.38 10.97
N VAL A 152 6.46 14.88 9.88
CA VAL A 152 6.65 14.35 8.50
C VAL A 152 7.91 14.90 7.83
N HIS A 153 8.39 16.06 8.29
CA HIS A 153 9.55 16.73 7.67
C HIS A 153 10.86 16.15 8.21
N SER A 154 10.93 15.89 9.52
CA SER A 154 12.05 15.23 10.17
C SER A 154 12.17 13.75 9.73
N HIS A 155 13.36 13.36 9.27
CA HIS A 155 13.64 11.95 8.96
C HIS A 155 13.53 11.06 10.21
N LEU A 156 13.97 11.57 11.36
CA LEU A 156 13.96 10.85 12.63
C LEU A 156 12.53 10.55 13.09
N THR A 157 11.65 11.53 12.99
CA THR A 157 10.28 11.41 13.50
C THR A 157 9.44 10.49 12.62
N ARG A 158 9.65 10.48 11.29
CA ARG A 158 9.08 9.46 10.39
C ARG A 158 9.51 8.05 10.78
N THR A 159 10.79 7.85 11.09
CA THR A 159 11.30 6.55 11.53
C THR A 159 10.69 6.14 12.88
N LEU A 160 10.56 7.07 13.83
CA LEU A 160 9.96 6.80 15.14
C LEU A 160 8.48 6.42 15.05
N VAL A 161 7.68 7.19 14.30
CA VAL A 161 6.26 6.89 14.08
C VAL A 161 6.11 5.53 13.40
N PHE A 162 6.94 5.26 12.38
CA PHE A 162 6.94 3.97 11.73
C PHE A 162 7.29 2.83 12.70
N MET A 163 8.30 3.00 13.55
CA MET A 163 8.70 1.99 14.55
C MET A 163 7.60 1.75 15.58
N LEU A 164 6.95 2.81 16.07
CA LEU A 164 5.84 2.69 17.02
C LEU A 164 4.63 1.98 16.40
N CYS A 165 4.22 2.37 15.19
CA CYS A 165 3.14 1.68 14.47
C CYS A 165 3.50 0.21 14.20
N SER A 166 4.75 -0.06 13.84
CA SER A 166 5.26 -1.42 13.65
C SER A 166 5.17 -2.25 14.93
N ILE A 167 5.53 -1.70 16.09
CA ILE A 167 5.44 -2.38 17.38
C ILE A 167 3.98 -2.75 17.70
N ILE A 168 3.05 -1.83 17.49
CA ILE A 168 1.61 -2.06 17.75
C ILE A 168 1.08 -3.19 16.86
N VAL A 169 1.42 -3.15 15.57
CA VAL A 169 1.01 -4.19 14.61
C VAL A 169 1.63 -5.54 14.98
N LEU A 170 2.91 -5.57 15.35
CA LEU A 170 3.62 -6.79 15.76
C LEU A 170 3.01 -7.42 17.02
N ARG A 171 2.69 -6.62 18.04
CA ARG A 171 1.97 -7.12 19.23
C ARG A 171 0.60 -7.68 18.86
N GLY A 172 -0.13 -7.03 17.95
CA GLY A 172 -1.40 -7.52 17.44
C GLY A 172 -1.28 -8.84 16.67
N GLN A 173 -0.21 -9.02 15.90
CA GLN A 173 0.10 -10.26 15.19
C GLN A 173 0.48 -11.40 16.15
N GLN A 174 1.29 -11.12 17.16
CA GLN A 174 1.66 -12.10 18.21
C GLN A 174 0.43 -12.54 19.04
N ALA A 175 -0.49 -11.62 19.32
CA ALA A 175 -1.73 -11.92 20.06
C ALA A 175 -2.80 -12.66 19.23
N HIS A 176 -2.46 -13.20 18.06
CA HIS A 176 -3.36 -13.87 17.11
C HIS A 176 -4.58 -13.03 16.65
N ARG A 177 -4.54 -11.70 16.82
CA ARG A 177 -5.67 -10.84 16.44
C ARG A 177 -5.71 -10.53 14.93
N TYR A 178 -4.55 -10.58 14.25
CA TYR A 178 -4.44 -10.27 12.82
C TYR A 178 -3.37 -11.12 12.14
N SER A 179 -3.70 -11.77 11.02
CA SER A 179 -2.72 -12.32 10.09
C SER A 179 -2.69 -11.45 8.83
N ASP A 180 -1.50 -11.13 8.31
CA ASP A 180 -1.30 -10.57 6.96
C ASP A 180 -1.58 -9.07 6.74
N PHE A 181 -1.65 -8.25 7.79
CA PHE A 181 -1.80 -6.79 7.65
C PHE A 181 -0.50 -6.06 7.24
N TRP A 182 0.68 -6.63 7.47
CA TRP A 182 1.95 -5.91 7.32
C TRP A 182 2.90 -6.52 6.29
N PHE A 183 3.75 -5.68 5.71
CA PHE A 183 4.71 -6.04 4.64
C PHE A 183 5.68 -7.15 5.04
N ILE A 184 5.92 -7.32 6.34
CA ILE A 184 6.79 -8.33 6.91
C ILE A 184 5.94 -9.13 7.88
N ASN A 185 5.64 -10.37 7.51
CA ASN A 185 5.11 -11.36 8.44
C ASN A 185 6.31 -12.11 9.04
N PRO A 186 6.82 -11.71 10.23
CA PRO A 186 7.80 -12.53 10.91
C PRO A 186 7.18 -13.90 11.20
N LYS A 187 8.03 -14.94 11.20
CA LYS A 187 7.56 -16.25 11.62
C LYS A 187 7.04 -16.14 13.06
N GLN A 188 5.90 -16.77 13.29
CA GLN A 188 5.34 -16.89 14.63
C GLN A 188 6.39 -17.54 15.53
N LEU A 189 6.51 -17.01 16.75
CA LEU A 189 7.32 -17.63 17.78
C LEU A 189 6.67 -18.98 18.13
N PRO A 190 7.43 -20.08 18.19
CA PRO A 190 6.90 -21.35 18.68
C PRO A 190 6.30 -21.15 20.09
N GLN A 191 5.20 -21.84 20.43
CA GLN A 191 4.59 -21.74 21.76
C GLN A 191 5.59 -22.06 22.89
N ASP A 192 6.60 -22.89 22.62
CA ASP A 192 7.68 -23.24 23.55
C ASP A 192 8.87 -22.27 23.56
N TYR A 193 8.79 -21.11 22.89
CA TYR A 193 9.93 -20.20 22.76
C TYR A 193 10.48 -19.76 24.12
N HIS A 194 9.61 -19.50 25.09
CA HIS A 194 10.00 -19.14 26.46
C HIS A 194 10.54 -20.32 27.29
N ASN A 195 10.39 -21.56 26.83
CA ASN A 195 10.93 -22.76 27.48
C ASN A 195 12.24 -23.25 26.86
N ARG A 196 12.63 -22.73 25.69
CA ARG A 196 13.92 -23.09 25.04
C ARG A 196 15.12 -22.47 25.74
N SER A 197 16.25 -23.17 25.71
CA SER A 197 17.52 -22.67 26.24
C SER A 197 18.00 -21.42 25.51
N ILE A 198 18.74 -20.55 26.21
CA ILE A 198 19.23 -19.26 25.71
C ILE A 198 20.06 -19.44 24.42
N GLU A 199 20.89 -20.50 24.35
CA GLU A 199 21.70 -20.80 23.16
C GLU A 199 20.85 -21.10 21.91
N GLN A 200 19.76 -21.85 22.07
CA GLN A 200 18.86 -22.17 20.95
C GLN A 200 18.14 -20.92 20.46
N ARG A 201 17.74 -20.01 21.37
CA ARG A 201 17.14 -18.72 21.00
C ARG A 201 18.11 -17.82 20.25
N ILE A 202 19.38 -17.81 20.65
CA ILE A 202 20.43 -17.03 19.98
C ILE A 202 20.70 -17.60 18.58
N LYS A 203 20.78 -18.93 18.41
CA LYS A 203 20.96 -19.57 17.10
C LYS A 203 19.78 -19.30 16.15
N ASP A 204 18.55 -19.45 16.63
CA ASP A 204 17.33 -19.12 15.86
C ASP A 204 17.26 -17.61 15.55
N GLY A 205 17.71 -16.77 16.50
CA GLY A 205 18.02 -15.35 16.36
C GLY A 205 18.88 -15.05 15.15
N LEU A 206 20.10 -15.61 15.13
CA LEU A 206 21.12 -15.41 14.11
C LEU A 206 20.73 -15.94 12.73
N LEU A 207 20.07 -17.10 12.66
CA LEU A 207 19.59 -17.68 11.39
C LEU A 207 18.55 -16.79 10.72
N GLU A 208 17.60 -16.27 11.48
CA GLU A 208 16.65 -15.31 10.94
C GLU A 208 17.34 -13.99 10.62
N LEU A 209 18.24 -13.49 11.49
CA LEU A 209 18.99 -12.26 11.27
C LEU A 209 19.75 -12.28 9.95
N ARG A 210 20.37 -13.41 9.61
CA ARG A 210 21.01 -13.65 8.32
C ARG A 210 20.02 -13.61 7.15
N ALA A 211 18.82 -14.18 7.30
CA ALA A 211 17.79 -14.14 6.26
C ALA A 211 17.31 -12.71 5.99
N TYR A 212 17.00 -11.95 7.04
CA TYR A 212 16.57 -10.55 6.93
C TYR A 212 17.70 -9.61 6.47
N LEU A 213 18.96 -9.89 6.81
CA LEU A 213 20.13 -9.22 6.23
C LEU A 213 20.21 -9.44 4.72
N GLY A 214 20.02 -10.68 4.27
CA GLY A 214 19.96 -11.03 2.85
C GLY A 214 18.84 -10.30 2.12
N PHE A 215 17.65 -10.21 2.73
CA PHE A 215 16.52 -9.47 2.15
C PHE A 215 16.77 -7.96 2.10
N GLY A 216 17.32 -7.39 3.16
CA GLY A 216 17.71 -5.98 3.20
C GLY A 216 18.69 -5.61 2.10
N LEU A 217 19.75 -6.41 1.97
CA LEU A 217 20.77 -6.21 0.94
C LEU A 217 20.17 -6.37 -0.46
N GLY A 218 19.29 -7.36 -0.67
CA GLY A 218 18.60 -7.55 -1.95
C GLY A 218 17.72 -6.35 -2.34
N MET A 219 16.99 -5.77 -1.40
CA MET A 219 16.19 -4.56 -1.64
C MET A 219 17.05 -3.33 -1.92
N ASP A 220 18.15 -3.15 -1.17
CA ASP A 220 19.08 -2.04 -1.38
C ASP A 220 19.81 -2.16 -2.73
N LEU A 221 20.11 -3.38 -3.18
CA LEU A 221 20.67 -3.65 -4.51
C LEU A 221 19.64 -3.40 -5.62
N PHE A 222 18.39 -3.86 -5.46
CA PHE A 222 17.30 -3.58 -6.39
C PHE A 222 17.05 -2.08 -6.54
N SER A 223 17.02 -1.36 -5.42
CA SER A 223 16.91 0.10 -5.40
C SER A 223 18.09 0.78 -6.12
N ALA A 224 19.32 0.29 -5.93
CA ALA A 224 20.49 0.81 -6.63
C ALA A 224 20.45 0.56 -8.16
N VAL A 225 19.93 -0.59 -8.59
CA VAL A 225 19.73 -0.94 -10.01
C VAL A 225 18.63 -0.09 -10.64
N VAL A 226 17.46 0.01 -10.01
CA VAL A 226 16.33 0.83 -10.50
C VAL A 226 16.73 2.30 -10.61
N ASN A 227 17.49 2.82 -9.64
CA ASN A 227 17.96 4.19 -9.65
C ASN A 227 19.24 4.42 -10.48
N ARG A 228 19.76 3.39 -11.17
CA ARG A 228 21.02 3.41 -11.94
C ARG A 228 22.22 3.99 -11.16
N LYS A 229 22.25 3.77 -9.84
CA LYS A 229 23.29 4.27 -8.91
C LYS A 229 24.06 3.10 -8.29
N MET A 230 24.65 2.25 -9.13
CA MET A 230 25.35 1.03 -8.67
C MET A 230 26.61 1.31 -7.83
N GLY A 231 27.19 2.51 -7.89
CA GLY A 231 28.39 2.88 -7.13
C GLY A 231 28.15 3.28 -5.65
N LYS A 232 26.90 3.43 -5.21
CA LYS A 232 26.56 3.80 -3.81
C LYS A 232 25.32 3.04 -3.34
N ILE A 233 25.50 1.79 -2.92
CA ILE A 233 24.46 1.02 -2.24
C ILE A 233 24.21 1.67 -0.87
N ASN A 234 23.03 2.24 -0.68
CA ASN A 234 22.64 2.88 0.57
C ASN A 234 21.89 1.84 1.41
N LEU A 235 22.47 1.35 2.51
CA LEU A 235 21.97 0.23 3.33
C LEU A 235 20.72 0.57 4.17
N LYS A 236 19.83 1.42 3.65
CA LYS A 236 18.67 1.94 4.39
C LYS A 236 17.66 0.82 4.67
N SER A 237 17.36 -0.01 3.69
CA SER A 237 16.39 -1.11 3.83
C SER A 237 16.96 -2.23 4.71
N THR A 238 18.27 -2.49 4.60
CA THR A 238 18.98 -3.45 5.45
C THR A 238 18.96 -3.04 6.92
N ARG A 239 19.33 -1.79 7.22
CA ARG A 239 19.30 -1.27 8.60
C ARG A 239 17.89 -1.35 9.17
N PHE A 240 16.90 -0.95 8.38
CA PHE A 240 15.51 -0.99 8.77
C PHE A 240 15.01 -2.41 9.12
N LEU A 241 15.27 -3.41 8.28
CA LEU A 241 14.85 -4.79 8.54
C LEU A 241 15.53 -5.39 9.77
N LEU A 242 16.82 -5.07 9.97
CA LEU A 242 17.57 -5.51 11.15
C LEU A 242 17.03 -4.88 12.43
N SER A 243 16.79 -3.57 12.43
CA SER A 243 16.17 -2.87 13.56
C SER A 243 14.77 -3.43 13.88
N TYR A 244 13.97 -3.68 12.83
CA TYR A 244 12.63 -4.22 12.94
C TYR A 244 12.63 -5.59 13.64
N MET A 245 13.57 -6.47 13.30
CA MET A 245 13.63 -7.79 13.93
C MET A 245 14.25 -7.77 15.33
N GLY A 246 15.23 -6.88 15.57
CA GLY A 246 15.77 -6.66 16.91
C GLY A 246 14.68 -6.27 17.91
N ILE A 247 13.75 -5.41 17.47
CA ILE A 247 12.57 -5.03 18.26
C ILE A 247 11.60 -6.21 18.41
N TYR A 248 11.29 -6.93 17.32
CA TYR A 248 10.33 -8.04 17.35
C TYR A 248 10.70 -9.19 18.31
N LYS A 249 12.00 -9.49 18.49
CA LYS A 249 12.43 -10.59 19.37
C LYS A 249 12.61 -10.19 20.83
N HIS A 250 12.64 -8.89 21.11
CA HIS A 250 12.81 -8.38 22.46
C HIS A 250 11.47 -8.14 23.19
N PHE A 251 10.36 -8.17 22.44
CA PHE A 251 8.98 -7.99 22.91
C PHE A 251 8.12 -9.22 22.59
#